data_AF-A0A0W0FPY2-F1
#
_entry.id   AF-A0A0W0FPY2-F1
#
_cell.length_a   1.000
_cell.length_b   1.000
_cell.length_c   1.000
_cell.angle_alpha   90.00
_cell.angle_beta   90.00
_cell.angle_gamma   90.00
#
_symmetry.space_group_name_H-M   'P 1'
#
loop_
_entity.id
_entity.type
_entity.pdbx_description
1 polymer ?
#
loop_
_entity_poly.entity_id
_entity_poly.type
_entity_poly.pdbx_seq_one_letter_code
_entity_poly.pdbx_strand_id
1 'polypeptide(L)'
;MLGRIPEVLCSQDLEEFRTDCIRKKLSVKGKPNATRIPRAIVFPFYEPITSRTEDTPTLFIDYRKIMLAHAIFWFLGVEHGDISEANLRFCTKIFWPKLCDWDLSYFTVTGDGRLGFPTLALLSSWPLSCSLGARGWGK
;
A
#
# COMPACT_ATOMS: atom_id res chain seq x y z
N MET A 1 9.64 5.76 -11.86
CA MET A 1 8.75 4.74 -11.26
C MET A 1 7.74 5.31 -10.27
N LEU A 2 8.07 6.38 -9.54
CA LEU A 2 7.24 6.96 -8.47
C LEU A 2 5.81 7.34 -8.85
N GLY A 3 5.53 7.72 -10.11
CA GLY A 3 4.17 8.14 -10.47
C GLY A 3 3.13 7.03 -10.58
N ARG A 4 3.46 5.76 -10.27
CA ARG A 4 2.50 4.64 -10.20
C ARG A 4 1.99 4.34 -8.79
N ILE A 5 2.69 4.86 -7.79
CA ILE A 5 2.33 4.77 -6.38
C ILE A 5 1.53 6.02 -5.99
N PRO A 6 0.55 5.92 -5.08
CA PRO A 6 -0.14 7.06 -4.49
C PRO A 6 0.86 8.03 -3.87
N GLU A 7 0.74 9.29 -4.23
CA GLU A 7 1.57 10.33 -3.64
C GLU A 7 1.14 10.57 -2.20
N VAL A 8 2.09 10.62 -1.27
CA VAL A 8 1.81 10.96 0.14
C VAL A 8 1.91 12.48 0.28
N LEU A 9 0.78 13.14 0.54
CA LEU A 9 0.74 14.59 0.79
C LEU A 9 1.18 14.93 2.21
N CYS A 10 0.80 14.08 3.17
CA CYS A 10 1.11 14.26 4.58
C CYS A 10 1.14 12.90 5.28
N SER A 11 2.02 12.76 6.25
CA SER A 11 2.00 11.64 7.19
C SER A 11 2.30 12.17 8.59
N GLN A 12 1.46 11.81 9.55
CA GLN A 12 1.58 12.27 10.93
C GLN A 12 1.19 11.17 11.91
N ASP A 13 2.02 10.99 12.93
CA ASP A 13 1.66 10.19 14.10
C ASP A 13 0.62 10.97 14.92
N LEU A 14 -0.47 10.29 15.25
CA LEU A 14 -1.51 10.81 16.12
C LEU A 14 -1.19 10.49 17.59
N GLU A 15 -2.02 10.97 18.50
CA GLU A 15 -1.87 10.66 19.91
C GLU A 15 -1.94 9.15 20.17
N GLU A 16 -1.07 8.72 21.08
CA GLU A 16 -1.01 7.36 21.58
C GLU A 16 -2.38 6.96 22.16
N PHE A 17 -2.96 5.87 21.66
CA PHE A 17 -4.27 5.40 22.12
C PHE A 17 -4.22 3.97 22.63
N ARG A 18 -4.97 3.74 23.71
CA ARG A 18 -5.24 2.41 24.24
C ARG A 18 -6.59 1.93 23.74
N THR A 19 -6.64 0.74 23.17
CA THR A 19 -7.89 0.11 22.71
C THR A 19 -8.71 -0.52 23.84
N ASP A 20 -8.27 -0.35 25.10
CA ASP A 20 -8.89 -1.00 26.26
C ASP A 20 -10.33 -0.55 26.50
N CYS A 21 -10.64 0.73 26.25
CA CYS A 21 -12.00 1.25 26.37
C CYS A 21 -12.96 0.59 25.36
N ILE A 22 -12.49 0.34 24.13
CA ILE A 22 -13.25 -0.34 23.06
C ILE A 22 -13.41 -1.82 23.42
N ARG A 23 -12.34 -2.51 23.83
CA ARG A 23 -12.39 -3.91 24.24
C ARG A 23 -13.34 -4.15 25.41
N LYS A 24 -13.34 -3.23 26.40
CA LYS A 24 -14.27 -3.26 27.53
C LYS A 24 -15.71 -3.14 27.06
N LYS A 25 -16.01 -2.20 26.15
CA LYS A 25 -17.35 -2.08 25.54
C LYS A 25 -17.76 -3.33 24.75
N LEU A 26 -16.82 -3.96 24.07
CA LEU A 26 -17.05 -5.17 23.26
C LEU A 26 -16.97 -6.48 24.06
N SER A 27 -16.77 -6.43 25.38
CA SER A 27 -16.63 -7.61 26.25
C SER A 27 -15.57 -8.62 25.80
N VAL A 28 -14.52 -8.15 25.11
CA VAL A 28 -13.44 -9.01 24.61
C VAL A 28 -12.53 -9.42 25.75
N LYS A 29 -12.60 -10.71 26.15
CA LYS A 29 -11.74 -11.30 27.19
C LYS A 29 -10.27 -11.34 26.73
N GLY A 30 -9.32 -11.15 27.66
CA GLY A 30 -7.88 -11.27 27.40
C GLY A 30 -7.06 -10.08 27.91
N LYS A 31 -5.72 -10.16 27.75
CA LYS A 31 -4.80 -9.10 28.16
C LYS A 31 -5.03 -7.80 27.35
N PRO A 32 -4.79 -6.62 27.96
CA PRO A 32 -4.70 -5.35 27.24
C PRO A 32 -3.75 -5.47 26.05
N ASN A 33 -4.08 -4.80 24.95
CA ASN A 33 -3.11 -4.66 23.87
C ASN A 33 -1.99 -3.71 24.32
N ALA A 34 -0.78 -3.91 23.78
CA ALA A 34 0.26 -2.89 23.86
C ALA A 34 -0.29 -1.57 23.31
N THR A 35 0.17 -0.46 23.88
CA THR A 35 -0.23 0.85 23.38
C THR A 35 0.22 1.02 21.93
N ARG A 36 -0.62 1.67 21.13
CA ARG A 36 -0.37 1.88 19.71
C ARG A 36 -0.39 3.37 19.41
N ILE A 37 0.54 3.81 18.57
CA ILE A 37 0.55 5.14 17.99
C ILE A 37 -0.03 4.98 16.57
N PRO A 38 -1.25 5.47 16.30
CA PRO A 38 -1.80 5.39 14.96
C PRO A 38 -1.11 6.43 14.09
N ARG A 39 -0.87 6.09 12.83
CA ARG A 39 -0.34 7.04 11.85
C ARG A 39 -1.43 7.37 10.84
N ALA A 40 -1.73 8.66 10.71
CA ALA A 40 -2.53 9.16 9.61
C ALA A 40 -1.62 9.36 8.39
N ILE A 41 -2.08 8.90 7.23
CA ILE A 41 -1.42 9.14 5.94
C ILE A 41 -2.47 9.74 5.01
N VAL A 42 -2.16 10.88 4.41
CA VAL A 42 -3.05 11.62 3.52
C VAL A 42 -2.53 11.51 2.10
N PHE A 43 -3.43 11.12 1.20
CA PHE A 43 -3.17 10.99 -0.24
C PHE A 43 -4.08 11.96 -0.99
N PRO A 44 -3.73 12.37 -2.23
CA PRO A 44 -4.72 12.94 -3.15
C PRO A 44 -5.87 11.96 -3.35
N PHE A 45 -7.05 12.48 -3.59
CA PHE A 45 -8.16 11.63 -4.00
C PHE A 45 -7.88 11.06 -5.40
N TYR A 46 -8.01 9.73 -5.53
CA TYR A 46 -7.91 9.03 -6.79
C TYR A 46 -9.23 8.30 -7.08
N GLU A 47 -9.79 8.55 -8.25
CA GLU A 47 -11.06 7.96 -8.66
C GLU A 47 -10.88 6.48 -9.02
N PRO A 48 -11.89 5.62 -8.73
CA PRO A 48 -11.88 4.22 -9.15
C PRO A 48 -11.87 4.12 -10.67
N ILE A 49 -11.10 3.18 -11.23
CA ILE A 49 -11.07 2.98 -12.68
C ILE A 49 -12.47 2.65 -13.25
N THR A 50 -13.34 2.05 -12.44
CA THR A 50 -14.73 1.76 -12.77
C THR A 50 -15.59 3.01 -12.99
N SER A 51 -15.15 4.21 -12.60
CA SER A 51 -15.86 5.45 -12.95
C SER A 51 -15.69 5.82 -14.43
N ARG A 52 -14.79 5.16 -15.17
CA ARG A 52 -14.52 5.42 -16.60
C ARG A 52 -15.19 4.43 -17.55
N THR A 53 -16.22 3.70 -17.11
CA THR A 53 -16.90 2.67 -17.92
C THR A 53 -17.55 3.20 -19.19
N GLU A 54 -17.84 4.50 -19.26
CA GLU A 54 -18.43 5.14 -20.45
C GLU A 54 -17.40 5.40 -21.56
N ASP A 55 -16.10 5.43 -21.22
CA ASP A 55 -14.98 5.61 -22.18
C ASP A 55 -14.09 4.35 -22.21
N THR A 56 -14.63 3.32 -22.85
CA THR A 56 -14.00 2.00 -22.97
C THR A 56 -12.57 2.02 -23.53
N PRO A 57 -12.24 2.79 -24.59
CA PRO A 57 -10.86 2.90 -25.06
C PRO A 57 -9.89 3.43 -23.99
N THR A 58 -10.28 4.48 -23.26
CA THR A 58 -9.45 5.05 -22.20
C THR A 58 -9.30 4.08 -21.03
N LEU A 59 -10.37 3.39 -20.66
CA LEU A 59 -10.36 2.33 -19.65
C LEU A 59 -9.31 1.25 -19.95
N PHE A 60 -9.29 0.73 -21.19
CA PHE A 60 -8.31 -0.30 -21.59
C PHE A 60 -6.86 0.21 -21.55
N ILE A 61 -6.64 1.45 -21.98
CA ILE A 61 -5.30 2.06 -21.96
C ILE A 61 -4.80 2.20 -20.51
N ASP A 62 -5.64 2.70 -19.61
CA ASP A 62 -5.25 2.89 -18.22
C ASP A 62 -5.08 1.56 -17.49
N TYR A 63 -5.94 0.57 -17.76
CA TYR A 63 -5.76 -0.79 -17.25
C TYR A 63 -4.40 -1.37 -17.67
N ARG A 64 -4.03 -1.24 -18.95
CA ARG A 64 -2.73 -1.71 -19.46
C ARG A 64 -1.55 -1.00 -18.79
N LYS A 65 -1.64 0.30 -18.54
CA LYS A 65 -0.59 1.06 -17.82
C LYS A 65 -0.39 0.51 -16.40
N ILE A 66 -1.46 0.10 -15.72
CA ILE A 66 -1.35 -0.47 -14.36
C ILE A 66 -0.78 -1.89 -14.39
N MET A 67 -1.21 -2.74 -15.33
CA MET A 67 -0.62 -4.06 -15.48
C MET A 67 0.89 -3.98 -15.73
N LEU A 68 1.32 -3.01 -16.56
CA LEU A 68 2.75 -2.74 -16.77
C LEU A 68 3.44 -2.20 -15.50
N ALA A 69 2.76 -1.37 -14.72
CA ALA A 69 3.27 -0.90 -13.44
C ALA A 69 3.54 -2.07 -12.50
N HIS A 70 2.57 -2.98 -12.37
CA HIS A 70 2.67 -4.16 -11.55
C HIS A 70 3.78 -5.10 -12.02
N ALA A 71 3.86 -5.41 -13.32
CA ALA A 71 4.92 -6.25 -13.87
C ALA A 71 6.32 -5.69 -13.57
N ILE A 72 6.47 -4.37 -13.59
CA ILE A 72 7.71 -3.71 -13.19
C ILE A 72 7.96 -3.90 -11.69
N PHE A 73 6.98 -3.68 -10.81
CA PHE A 73 7.17 -3.94 -9.38
C PHE A 73 7.56 -5.39 -9.07
N TRP A 74 6.89 -6.34 -9.71
CA TRP A 74 7.23 -7.76 -9.60
C TRP A 74 8.70 -7.99 -9.98
N PHE A 75 9.13 -7.48 -11.14
CA PHE A 75 10.51 -7.62 -11.59
C PHE A 75 11.53 -7.02 -10.61
N LEU A 76 11.14 -6.01 -9.84
CA LEU A 76 11.98 -5.38 -8.81
C LEU A 76 11.90 -6.10 -7.46
N GLY A 77 11.24 -7.25 -7.41
CA GLY A 77 11.07 -8.04 -6.20
C GLY A 77 9.99 -7.52 -5.27
N VAL A 78 8.96 -6.84 -5.79
CA VAL A 78 7.82 -6.32 -5.02
C VAL A 78 6.53 -6.89 -5.57
N GLU A 79 5.87 -7.75 -4.82
CA GLU A 79 4.54 -8.25 -5.14
C GLU A 79 3.49 -7.46 -4.37
N HIS A 80 2.40 -7.06 -5.04
CA HIS A 80 1.36 -6.20 -4.46
C HIS A 80 0.47 -6.94 -3.47
N GLY A 81 0.23 -8.23 -3.66
CA GLY A 81 -0.64 -9.05 -2.82
C GLY A 81 -2.15 -8.90 -3.08
N ASP A 82 -2.60 -7.77 -3.63
CA ASP A 82 -4.04 -7.56 -3.97
C ASP A 82 -4.28 -6.73 -5.24
N ILE A 83 -4.22 -7.39 -6.39
CA ILE A 83 -4.53 -6.73 -7.67
C ILE A 83 -6.00 -6.96 -7.99
N SER A 84 -6.79 -5.91 -7.82
CA SER A 84 -8.22 -5.93 -8.08
C SER A 84 -8.66 -4.60 -8.69
N GLU A 85 -9.79 -4.58 -9.40
CA GLU A 85 -10.37 -3.35 -9.97
C GLU A 85 -10.58 -2.25 -8.92
N ALA A 86 -10.83 -2.63 -7.66
CA ALA A 86 -10.99 -1.72 -6.54
C ALA A 86 -9.70 -0.96 -6.17
N ASN A 87 -8.55 -1.52 -6.48
CA ASN A 87 -7.23 -0.96 -6.18
C ASN A 87 -6.63 -0.21 -7.37
N LEU A 88 -7.29 -0.28 -8.54
CA LEU A 88 -6.96 0.49 -9.73
C LEU A 88 -7.61 1.87 -9.63
N ARG A 89 -6.80 2.90 -9.41
CA ARG A 89 -7.27 4.28 -9.29
C ARG A 89 -6.62 5.19 -10.32
N PHE A 90 -7.15 6.40 -10.51
CA PHE A 90 -6.51 7.41 -11.36
C PHE A 90 -6.68 8.82 -10.80
N CYS A 91 -5.80 9.72 -11.21
CA CYS A 91 -5.96 11.15 -10.93
C CYS A 91 -6.56 11.84 -12.16
N THR A 92 -7.59 12.67 -11.98
CA THR A 92 -8.13 13.50 -13.06
C THR A 92 -7.17 14.63 -13.47
N LYS A 93 -6.34 15.09 -12.53
CA LYS A 93 -5.37 16.18 -12.76
C LYS A 93 -4.10 15.71 -13.45
N ILE A 94 -3.74 14.46 -13.25
CA ILE A 94 -2.52 13.84 -13.74
C ILE A 94 -3.02 12.57 -14.42
N PHE A 95 -3.15 12.55 -15.77
CA PHE A 95 -3.78 11.49 -16.59
C PHE A 95 -3.05 10.12 -16.51
N TRP A 96 -2.74 9.68 -15.30
CA TRP A 96 -1.90 8.55 -15.01
C TRP A 96 -2.51 7.73 -13.87
N PRO A 97 -2.69 6.42 -14.10
CA PRO A 97 -3.30 5.56 -13.11
C PRO A 97 -2.32 5.19 -11.98
N LYS A 98 -2.90 4.89 -10.82
CA LYS A 98 -2.26 4.56 -9.56
C LYS A 98 -2.72 3.18 -9.12
N LEU A 99 -1.76 2.35 -8.70
CA LEU A 99 -2.07 1.11 -7.99
C LEU A 99 -2.10 1.44 -6.50
N CYS A 100 -3.25 1.25 -5.83
CA CYS A 100 -3.47 1.56 -4.42
C CYS A 100 -3.55 0.28 -3.58
N ASP A 101 -3.61 0.43 -2.26
CA ASP A 101 -3.74 -0.67 -1.29
C ASP A 101 -2.54 -1.64 -1.24
N TRP A 102 -1.40 -1.08 -0.81
CA TRP A 102 -0.14 -1.82 -0.71
C TRP A 102 0.02 -2.57 0.61
N ASP A 103 -1.02 -2.66 1.45
CA ASP A 103 -0.92 -3.25 2.79
C ASP A 103 -0.64 -4.77 2.75
N LEU A 104 -0.98 -5.42 1.64
CA LEU A 104 -0.68 -6.84 1.38
C LEU A 104 0.59 -7.06 0.57
N SER A 105 1.33 -5.99 0.28
CA SER A 105 2.55 -6.10 -0.51
C SER A 105 3.68 -6.77 0.26
N TYR A 106 4.53 -7.49 -0.46
CA TYR A 106 5.70 -8.14 0.11
C TYR A 106 6.87 -8.13 -0.86
N PHE A 107 8.07 -8.17 -0.29
CA PHE A 107 9.28 -8.30 -1.06
C PHE A 107 9.57 -9.75 -1.35
N THR A 108 9.75 -10.10 -2.63
CA THR A 108 10.30 -11.39 -2.99
C THR A 108 11.81 -11.37 -2.76
N VAL A 109 12.25 -12.23 -1.86
CA VAL A 109 13.67 -12.47 -1.63
C VAL A 109 14.17 -13.33 -2.79
N THR A 110 15.12 -12.84 -3.57
CA THR A 110 15.83 -13.70 -4.54
C THR A 110 16.51 -14.84 -3.78
N GLY A 111 16.66 -16.02 -4.39
CA GLY A 111 17.14 -17.25 -3.73
C GLY A 111 18.52 -17.17 -3.05
N ASP A 112 19.20 -16.02 -3.13
CA ASP A 112 20.45 -15.67 -2.45
C ASP A 112 20.27 -14.88 -1.13
N GLY A 113 19.04 -14.67 -0.66
CA GLY A 113 18.76 -14.01 0.62
C GLY A 113 18.95 -12.49 0.61
N ARG A 114 19.17 -11.88 -0.57
CA ARG A 114 19.33 -10.43 -0.72
C ARG A 114 18.02 -9.80 -1.18
N LEU A 115 17.67 -8.65 -0.59
CA LEU A 115 16.67 -7.77 -1.19
C LEU A 115 17.25 -7.26 -2.52
N GLY A 116 16.47 -7.32 -3.60
CA GLY A 116 16.92 -6.80 -4.89
C GLY A 116 17.39 -5.34 -4.76
N PHE A 117 18.42 -4.96 -5.50
CA PHE A 117 18.96 -3.59 -5.49
C PHE A 117 17.93 -2.44 -5.69
N PRO A 118 16.75 -2.61 -6.32
CA PRO A 118 15.72 -1.56 -6.37
C PRO A 118 14.86 -1.46 -5.11
N THR A 119 14.84 -2.50 -4.27
CA THR A 119 14.03 -2.61 -3.06
C THR A 119 14.43 -1.57 -2.00
N LEU A 120 15.73 -1.28 -1.87
CA LEU A 120 16.24 -0.33 -0.88
C LEU A 120 15.86 1.13 -1.19
N ALA A 121 15.72 1.51 -2.47
CA ALA A 121 15.33 2.87 -2.87
C ALA A 121 13.81 3.12 -2.72
N LEU A 122 12.99 2.07 -2.83
CA LEU A 122 11.56 2.14 -2.52
C LEU A 122 11.31 2.27 -1.01
N LEU A 123 12.10 1.57 -0.20
CA LEU A 123 12.01 1.63 1.26
C LEU A 123 12.40 2.99 1.85
N SER A 124 13.30 3.75 1.21
CA SER A 124 13.71 5.08 1.67
C SER A 124 12.75 6.22 1.28
N SER A 125 11.81 5.95 0.36
CA SER A 125 10.84 6.93 -0.13
C SER A 125 9.42 6.71 0.38
N TRP A 126 9.17 5.59 1.08
CA TRP A 126 7.90 5.30 1.75
C TRP A 126 8.04 5.50 3.26
N PRO A 127 7.08 6.14 3.95
CA PRO A 127 7.06 6.13 5.42
C PRO A 127 6.90 4.68 5.88
N LEU A 128 8.01 4.07 6.32
CA LEU A 128 8.24 2.68 6.76
C LEU A 128 7.33 2.16 7.90
N SER A 129 6.13 2.70 8.05
CA SER A 129 5.19 2.44 9.14
C SER A 129 4.07 1.47 8.77
N CYS A 130 3.87 1.14 7.49
CA CYS A 130 2.93 0.08 7.11
C CYS A 130 3.59 -1.29 7.35
N SER A 131 3.41 -1.79 8.57
CA SER A 131 3.40 -3.21 8.93
C SER A 131 4.52 -4.06 8.31
N LEU A 132 5.77 -3.76 8.65
CA LEU A 132 6.74 -4.83 8.88
C LEU A 132 6.31 -5.59 10.14
N GLY A 133 5.33 -6.47 9.97
CA GLY A 133 5.18 -7.65 10.81
C GLY A 133 6.45 -8.47 10.64
N ALA A 134 7.50 -8.11 11.38
CA ALA A 134 8.61 -8.98 11.67
C ALA A 134 8.02 -10.22 12.34
N ARG A 135 7.67 -11.23 11.53
CA ARG A 135 7.53 -12.59 12.03
C ARG A 135 8.91 -12.91 12.59
N GLY A 136 8.98 -12.90 13.92
CA GLY A 136 10.20 -13.17 14.67
C GLY A 136 10.86 -14.43 14.14
N TRP A 137 12.10 -14.27 13.70
CA TRP A 137 13.00 -15.38 13.48
C TRP A 137 13.40 -15.89 14.86
N GLY A 138 12.61 -16.85 15.35
CA GLY A 138 12.94 -17.69 16.49
C GLY A 138 13.03 -19.13 16.02
N LYS A 139 14.25 -19.56 15.71
CA LYS A 139 14.89 -20.78 16.18
C LYS A 139 16.32 -20.81 15.67
#